data_AF-U6JRJ3-F1
#
_entry.id   AF-U6JRJ3-F1
#
_cell.length_a   1.000
_cell.length_b   1.000
_cell.length_c   1.000
_cell.angle_alpha   90.00
_cell.angle_beta   90.00
_cell.angle_gamma   90.00
#
_symmetry.space_group_name_H-M   'P 1'
#
loop_
_entity.id
_entity.type
_entity.pdbx_description
1 polymer ?
#
loop_
_entity_poly.entity_id
_entity_poly.type
_entity_poly.pdbx_seq_one_letter_code
_entity_poly.pdbx_strand_id
1 'polypeptide(L)'
;MICLAILFSTTITNNLTFHRFDNEDPEIYSADIAMQNPNLFGGDMLNYIDDDKNAVTDSSVIWPRGIIPYVIDESLQNSTRAKWLIRAAMWEFHKNTCVRFVKRTNETAYVKIFDDDGCYAMVGRSG
;
A
#
# COMPACT_ATOMS: atom_id res chain seq x y z
N MET A 1 -16.70 -3.09 -24.76
CA MET A 1 -17.91 -3.89 -24.47
C MET A 1 -18.02 -5.03 -25.47
N ILE A 2 -17.39 -6.17 -25.19
CA ILE A 2 -17.75 -7.47 -25.76
C ILE A 2 -17.68 -8.46 -24.60
N CYS A 3 -18.84 -9.03 -24.31
CA CYS A 3 -19.06 -10.08 -23.34
C CYS A 3 -18.38 -11.36 -23.87
N LEU A 4 -17.42 -11.91 -23.15
CA LEU A 4 -16.94 -13.27 -23.39
C LEU A 4 -17.23 -14.10 -22.13
N ALA A 5 -18.43 -14.67 -22.10
CA ALA A 5 -18.79 -15.71 -21.15
C ALA A 5 -17.96 -16.96 -21.50
N ILE A 6 -16.89 -17.21 -20.74
CA ILE A 6 -16.18 -18.48 -20.81
C ILE A 6 -16.97 -19.49 -19.99
N LEU A 7 -17.85 -20.23 -20.67
CA LEU A 7 -18.38 -21.50 -20.19
C LEU A 7 -17.32 -22.58 -20.42
N PHE A 8 -16.46 -22.83 -19.42
CA PHE A 8 -15.77 -24.12 -19.32
C PHE A 8 -16.47 -24.98 -18.27
N SER A 9 -17.42 -25.77 -18.76
CA SER A 9 -17.80 -27.03 -18.13
C SER A 9 -16.64 -28.00 -18.31
N THR A 10 -15.77 -28.10 -17.31
CA THR A 10 -15.01 -29.32 -17.04
C THR A 10 -14.86 -29.46 -15.54
N THR A 11 -15.47 -30.51 -14.99
CA THR A 11 -15.21 -31.02 -13.66
C THR A 11 -13.71 -31.30 -13.49
N ILE A 12 -13.00 -30.44 -12.76
CA ILE A 12 -11.77 -30.80 -12.07
C ILE A 12 -12.05 -30.64 -10.58
N THR A 13 -12.35 -31.77 -9.95
CA THR A 13 -12.23 -31.95 -8.51
C THR A 13 -10.77 -31.76 -8.12
N ASN A 14 -10.46 -30.65 -7.45
CA ASN A 14 -9.40 -30.52 -6.45
C ASN A 14 -9.55 -29.14 -5.78
N ASN A 15 -10.35 -29.10 -4.70
CA ASN A 15 -10.38 -28.15 -3.58
C ASN A 15 -9.92 -26.67 -3.76
N LEU A 16 -10.06 -26.09 -4.95
CA LEU A 16 -10.01 -24.66 -5.17
C LEU A 16 -11.45 -24.23 -5.45
N THR A 17 -12.14 -23.80 -4.40
CA THR A 17 -13.38 -23.05 -4.57
C THR A 17 -13.01 -21.75 -5.28
N PHE A 18 -13.30 -21.68 -6.59
CA PHE A 18 -13.46 -20.39 -7.26
C PHE A 18 -14.61 -19.69 -6.53
N HIS A 19 -14.26 -18.78 -5.61
CA HIS A 19 -15.22 -17.99 -4.88
C HIS A 19 -16.00 -17.15 -5.90
N ARG A 20 -17.23 -17.58 -6.14
CA ARG A 20 -18.27 -16.82 -6.82
C ARG A 20 -18.39 -15.48 -6.08
N PHE A 21 -18.26 -14.37 -6.83
CA PHE A 21 -18.54 -13.01 -6.38
C PHE A 21 -20.04 -12.86 -6.09
N ASP A 22 -20.53 -13.48 -5.04
CA ASP A 22 -21.83 -13.18 -4.47
C ASP A 22 -21.59 -12.94 -2.97
N ASN A 23 -21.84 -11.69 -2.56
CA ASN A 23 -21.55 -11.00 -1.28
C ASN A 23 -20.21 -10.24 -1.28
N GLU A 24 -20.30 -8.91 -1.45
CA GLU A 24 -19.22 -7.97 -1.16
C GLU A 24 -18.77 -8.17 0.30
N ASP A 25 -17.54 -8.64 0.50
CA ASP A 25 -16.94 -8.64 1.82
C ASP A 25 -16.87 -7.20 2.33
N PRO A 26 -17.53 -6.85 3.44
CA PRO A 26 -17.51 -5.48 3.98
C PRO A 26 -16.09 -4.98 4.28
N GLU A 27 -15.15 -5.89 4.58
CA GLU A 27 -13.74 -5.52 4.75
C GLU A 27 -13.09 -5.12 3.41
N ILE A 28 -13.46 -5.78 2.31
CA ILE A 28 -12.96 -5.43 0.97
C ILE A 28 -13.59 -4.11 0.50
N TYR A 29 -14.90 -3.95 0.67
CA TYR A 29 -15.58 -2.70 0.32
C TYR A 29 -15.04 -1.49 1.09
N SER A 30 -14.77 -1.66 2.39
CA SER A 30 -14.19 -0.57 3.20
C SER A 30 -12.74 -0.26 2.81
N ALA A 31 -11.93 -1.26 2.45
CA ALA A 31 -10.60 -1.05 1.90
C ALA A 31 -10.63 -0.33 0.54
N ASP A 32 -11.57 -0.70 -0.34
CA ASP A 32 -11.74 -0.06 -1.65
C ASP A 32 -12.13 1.42 -1.52
N ILE A 33 -12.97 1.77 -0.54
CA ILE A 33 -13.31 3.18 -0.26
C ILE A 33 -12.10 3.93 0.30
N ALA A 34 -11.31 3.31 1.18
CA ALA A 34 -10.14 3.95 1.78
C ALA A 34 -9.09 4.38 0.73
N MET A 35 -9.08 3.73 -0.44
CA MET A 35 -8.22 4.06 -1.59
C MET A 35 -8.84 5.12 -2.54
N GLN A 36 -10.08 5.54 -2.32
CA GLN A 36 -10.80 6.48 -3.18
C GLN A 36 -10.80 7.90 -2.59
N ASN A 37 -9.64 8.55 -2.53
CA ASN A 37 -9.55 9.94 -2.06
C ASN A 37 -9.70 10.91 -3.25
N PRO A 38 -10.86 11.59 -3.43
CA PRO A 38 -11.17 12.34 -4.66
C PRO A 38 -10.27 13.56 -4.90
N ASN A 39 -9.59 14.05 -3.86
CA ASN A 39 -8.69 15.20 -3.93
C ASN A 39 -7.21 14.79 -4.09
N LEU A 40 -6.91 13.49 -4.20
CA LEU A 40 -5.56 12.97 -4.35
C LEU A 40 -5.32 12.45 -5.76
N PHE A 41 -4.09 12.57 -6.24
CA PHE A 41 -3.72 12.00 -7.52
C PHE A 41 -3.79 10.47 -7.43
N GLY A 42 -4.39 9.80 -8.42
CA GLY A 42 -4.61 8.35 -8.40
C GLY A 42 -5.52 7.84 -7.28
N GLY A 43 -6.06 8.72 -6.44
CA GLY A 43 -6.84 8.36 -5.26
C GLY A 43 -6.01 8.18 -3.98
N ASP A 44 -4.69 8.14 -4.03
CA ASP A 44 -3.84 7.80 -2.87
C ASP A 44 -2.46 8.51 -2.84
N MET A 45 -2.16 9.38 -3.81
CA MET A 45 -0.88 10.10 -3.89
C MET A 45 -1.02 11.58 -3.52
N LEU A 46 -0.24 12.00 -2.51
CA LEU A 46 -0.08 13.39 -2.09
C LEU A 46 1.03 14.10 -2.88
N ASN A 47 0.81 15.39 -3.15
CA ASN A 47 1.79 16.31 -3.75
C ASN A 47 2.40 15.83 -5.08
N TYR A 48 1.67 14.99 -5.82
CA TYR A 48 2.12 14.54 -7.13
C TYR A 48 1.77 15.59 -8.18
N ILE A 49 2.80 16.20 -8.75
CA ILE A 49 2.68 17.11 -9.89
C ILE A 49 2.82 16.25 -11.14
N ASP A 50 1.68 15.99 -11.77
CA ASP A 50 1.47 15.33 -13.07
C ASP A 50 2.75 15.05 -13.89
N ASP A 51 3.29 13.84 -13.71
CA ASP A 51 4.25 13.22 -14.63
C ASP A 51 3.58 11.93 -15.11
N ASP A 52 3.57 11.69 -16.43
CA ASP A 52 2.96 10.52 -17.10
C ASP A 52 3.63 9.18 -16.71
N LYS A 53 4.47 9.15 -15.68
CA LYS A 53 5.37 8.07 -15.30
C LYS A 53 5.10 7.56 -13.91
N ASN A 54 5.01 6.24 -13.78
CA ASN A 54 4.81 5.57 -12.48
C ASN A 54 6.09 5.47 -11.62
N ALA A 55 7.15 6.19 -11.99
CA ALA A 55 8.43 6.16 -11.28
C ALA A 55 9.08 7.54 -11.27
N VAL A 56 9.40 8.03 -10.07
CA VAL A 56 10.11 9.29 -9.92
C VAL A 56 11.57 9.11 -10.31
N THR A 57 12.05 10.00 -11.17
CA THR A 57 13.44 10.00 -11.66
C THR A 57 14.32 11.04 -10.97
N ASP A 58 13.72 11.99 -10.26
CA ASP A 58 14.48 12.97 -9.48
C ASP A 58 15.13 12.31 -8.26
N SER A 59 16.47 12.28 -8.28
CA SER A 59 17.28 11.75 -7.19
C SER A 59 17.12 12.48 -5.85
N SER A 60 16.64 13.73 -5.86
CA SER A 60 16.48 14.54 -4.64
C SER A 60 15.41 13.97 -3.69
N VAL A 61 14.42 13.28 -4.25
CA VAL A 61 13.31 12.63 -3.54
C VAL A 61 13.46 11.10 -3.48
N ILE A 62 14.65 10.57 -3.71
CA ILE A 62 14.94 9.13 -3.52
C ILE A 62 15.55 8.92 -2.13
N TRP A 63 15.12 7.86 -1.43
CA TRP A 63 15.70 7.47 -0.15
C TRP A 63 17.16 7.03 -0.31
N PRO A 64 18.12 7.72 0.32
CA PRO A 64 19.54 7.38 0.17
C PRO A 64 19.83 5.94 0.58
N ARG A 65 20.49 5.19 -0.30
CA ARG A 65 20.80 3.76 -0.12
C ARG A 65 19.57 2.87 0.13
N GLY A 66 18.37 3.34 -0.21
CA GLY A 66 17.12 2.63 0.05
C GLY A 66 16.78 2.50 1.54
N ILE A 67 17.39 3.32 2.42
CA ILE A 67 17.10 3.29 3.86
C ILE A 67 15.94 4.24 4.17
N ILE A 68 14.87 3.71 4.75
CA ILE A 68 13.67 4.45 5.13
C ILE A 68 13.54 4.41 6.65
N PRO A 69 13.95 5.48 7.36
CA PRO A 69 13.62 5.65 8.77
C PRO A 69 12.11 5.75 8.94
N TYR A 70 11.53 5.05 9.92
CA TYR A 70 10.10 5.09 10.16
C TYR A 70 9.73 5.18 11.65
N VAL A 71 8.53 5.69 11.89
CA VAL A 71 7.83 5.62 13.17
C VAL A 71 6.41 5.10 12.96
N ILE A 72 5.88 4.40 13.95
CA ILE A 72 4.46 4.05 14.02
C ILE A 72 3.84 5.02 15.03
N ASP A 73 2.85 5.77 14.58
CA ASP A 73 2.15 6.77 15.37
C ASP A 73 1.34 6.15 16.52
N GLU A 74 1.03 6.97 17.52
CA GLU A 74 0.26 6.58 18.69
C GLU A 74 -1.16 6.14 18.35
N SER A 75 -1.75 6.66 17.27
CA SER A 75 -3.04 6.21 16.72
C SER A 75 -3.09 4.70 16.48
N LEU A 76 -1.96 4.07 16.14
CA LEU A 76 -1.85 2.63 15.88
C LEU A 76 -1.26 1.84 17.06
N GLN A 77 -0.97 2.49 18.19
CA GLN A 77 -0.23 1.87 19.30
C GLN A 77 -0.97 0.68 19.90
N ASN A 78 -2.30 0.75 20.00
CA ASN A 78 -3.12 -0.30 20.61
C ASN A 78 -3.51 -1.43 19.64
N SER A 79 -3.30 -1.25 18.32
CA SER A 79 -3.64 -2.26 17.33
C SER A 79 -2.49 -3.24 17.09
N THR A 80 -2.49 -4.37 17.79
CA THR A 80 -1.51 -5.45 17.55
C THR A 80 -1.58 -5.98 16.11
N ARG A 81 -2.78 -6.07 15.54
CA ARG A 81 -2.99 -6.50 14.15
C ARG A 81 -2.34 -5.54 13.16
N ALA A 82 -2.58 -4.23 13.27
CA ALA A 82 -1.98 -3.25 12.36
C ALA A 82 -0.45 -3.26 12.48
N LYS A 83 0.09 -3.26 13.70
CA LYS A 83 1.55 -3.35 13.94
C LYS A 83 2.16 -4.64 13.36
N TRP A 84 1.42 -5.74 13.33
CA TRP A 84 1.87 -6.98 12.69
C TRP A 84 1.87 -6.84 11.16
N LEU A 85 0.77 -6.35 10.57
CA LEU A 85 0.62 -6.13 9.13
C LEU A 85 1.70 -5.19 8.58
N ILE A 86 1.96 -4.07 9.25
CA ILE A 86 3.01 -3.10 8.88
C ILE A 86 4.38 -3.80 8.80
N ARG A 87 4.71 -4.62 9.81
CA ARG A 87 6.00 -5.34 9.82
C ARG A 87 6.07 -6.43 8.75
N ALA A 88 4.96 -7.13 8.50
CA ALA A 88 4.88 -8.13 7.44
C ALA A 88 5.09 -7.49 6.05
N ALA A 89 4.48 -6.33 5.79
CA ALA A 89 4.68 -5.57 4.56
C ALA A 89 6.14 -5.12 4.42
N MET A 90 6.74 -4.55 5.47
CA MET A 90 8.16 -4.16 5.47
C MET A 90 9.08 -5.35 5.19
N TRP A 91 8.77 -6.53 5.75
CA TRP A 91 9.53 -7.75 5.53
C TRP A 91 9.52 -8.19 4.06
N GLU A 92 8.39 -8.04 3.37
CA GLU A 92 8.29 -8.38 1.95
C GLU A 92 9.22 -7.49 1.09
N PHE A 93 9.36 -6.21 1.43
CA PHE A 93 10.36 -5.33 0.80
C PHE A 93 11.79 -5.80 1.07
N HIS A 94 12.08 -6.22 2.31
CA HIS A 94 13.43 -6.65 2.69
C HIS A 94 13.86 -7.91 1.91
N LYS A 95 12.91 -8.81 1.65
CA LYS A 95 13.12 -10.06 0.93
C LYS A 95 13.37 -9.85 -0.57
N ASN A 96 12.63 -8.94 -1.20
CA ASN A 96 12.57 -8.85 -2.67
C ASN A 96 13.28 -7.62 -3.26
N THR A 97 13.69 -6.66 -2.43
CA THR A 97 14.29 -5.39 -2.91
C THR A 97 15.50 -5.00 -2.07
N CYS A 98 16.18 -3.92 -2.44
CA CYS A 98 17.23 -3.29 -1.62
C CYS A 98 16.68 -2.32 -0.56
N VAL A 99 15.36 -2.09 -0.50
CA VAL A 99 14.73 -1.16 0.45
C VAL A 99 14.79 -1.72 1.87
N ARG A 100 15.19 -0.89 2.84
CA ARG A 100 15.31 -1.26 4.25
C ARG A 100 14.63 -0.22 5.14
N PHE A 101 13.58 -0.68 5.81
CA PHE A 101 12.90 0.07 6.86
C PHE A 101 13.67 -0.04 8.18
N VAL A 102 14.02 1.10 8.78
CA VAL A 102 14.75 1.15 10.05
C VAL A 102 13.99 2.02 11.05
N LYS A 103 14.03 1.65 12.35
CA LYS A 103 13.44 2.52 13.38
C LYS A 103 14.15 3.86 13.36
N ARG A 104 13.38 4.94 13.26
CA ARG A 104 13.91 6.30 13.32
C ARG A 104 14.63 6.54 14.66
N THR A 105 15.73 7.28 14.58
CA THR A 105 16.47 7.82 15.72
C THR A 105 16.41 9.35 15.70
N ASN A 106 17.20 9.99 14.84
CA ASN A 106 17.34 11.45 14.75
C ASN A 106 17.22 11.99 13.31
N GLU A 107 16.80 11.15 12.36
CA GLU A 107 16.69 11.53 10.95
C GLU A 107 15.61 12.60 10.77
N THR A 108 15.91 13.62 9.95
CA THR A 108 14.98 14.70 9.62
C THR A 108 13.86 14.20 8.72
N ALA A 109 14.22 13.46 7.67
CA ALA A 109 13.28 12.78 6.78
C ALA A 109 12.99 11.35 7.26
N TYR A 110 11.72 11.03 7.44
CA TYR A 110 11.27 9.70 7.86
C TYR A 110 9.81 9.48 7.43
N VAL A 111 9.39 8.22 7.37
CA VAL A 111 7.99 7.85 7.17
C VAL A 111 7.28 7.76 8.52
N LYS A 112 6.22 8.53 8.69
CA LYS A 112 5.27 8.37 9.79
C LYS A 112 4.11 7.53 9.31
N ILE A 113 3.87 6.38 9.94
CA ILE A 113 2.73 5.50 9.63
C ILE A 113 1.68 5.74 10.72
N PHE A 114 0.47 6.13 10.31
CA PHE A 114 -0.60 6.58 11.21
C PHE A 114 -1.96 6.08 10.71
N ASP A 115 -2.95 6.16 11.59
CA ASP A 115 -4.35 5.91 11.26
C ASP A 115 -5.02 7.25 10.94
N ASP A 116 -5.74 7.32 9.83
CA ASP A 116 -6.49 8.50 9.36
C ASP A 116 -7.62 8.07 8.42
N ASP A 117 -8.44 9.03 8.00
CA ASP A 117 -9.51 8.81 7.04
C ASP A 117 -8.93 8.55 5.63
N GLY A 118 -8.65 7.28 5.35
CA GLY A 118 -8.18 6.79 4.06
C GLY A 118 -6.73 6.31 4.05
N CYS A 119 -6.30 5.79 2.90
CA CYS A 119 -4.94 5.31 2.68
C CYS A 119 -4.26 6.18 1.62
N TYR A 120 -3.19 6.85 2.00
CA TYR A 120 -2.46 7.73 1.10
C TYR A 120 -1.01 7.97 1.56
N ALA A 121 -0.16 8.41 0.64
CA ALA A 121 1.22 8.79 0.95
C ALA A 121 1.76 9.83 -0.05
N MET A 122 2.82 10.53 0.33
CA MET A 122 3.64 11.27 -0.65
C MET A 122 4.44 10.31 -1.52
N VAL A 123 4.67 10.68 -2.77
CA VAL A 123 5.56 9.94 -3.67
C VAL A 123 7.01 10.35 -3.42
N GLY A 124 7.85 9.41 -2.98
CA GLY A 124 9.27 9.64 -2.71
C GLY A 124 9.58 10.08 -1.28
N ARG A 125 10.81 10.55 -1.07
CA ARG A 125 11.35 11.08 0.18
C ARG A 125 10.98 12.55 0.31
N SER A 126 10.36 12.90 1.44
CA SER A 126 10.00 14.27 1.79
C SER A 126 10.56 14.61 3.19
N GLY A 127 10.99 15.86 3.37
CA GLY A 127 11.64 16.37 4.59
C GLY A 127 13.16 16.56 4.52
#